data_AF-A0A9E7FAA6-F1
#
_entry.id   AF-A0A9E7FAA6-F1
#
_cell.length_a   1.000
_cell.length_b   1.000
_cell.length_c   1.000
_cell.angle_alpha   90.00
_cell.angle_beta   90.00
_cell.angle_gamma   90.00
#
_symmetry.space_group_name_H-M   'P 1'
#
loop_
_entity.id
_entity.type
_entity.pdbx_description
1 polymer ?
#
loop_
_entity_poly.entity_id
_entity_poly.type
_entity_poly.pdbx_seq_one_letter_code
_entity_poly.pdbx_strand_id
1 'polypeptide(L)'
;MSLLSPNPSTLPPGRTTGLVIAWTAGTMWVPQPRKMSLVGIASYLVTPPGESHSIVGGAARFSGPRSPGLRPRPLHHLKQQHHGRTPLPTLVICFSLLQSLLTFLLLHTMATRFFLLACSLVAIASAGNFYRDFDITWGDGRAKILNNGHLLALSLDKASGSGFQSKNEYLFGKIDMQIKLVPGNSAGTVTAYYLSSQGPTHDEIDFEFLGNLSGDPYTLHTNVFTRGKGNREMQFKLWFDPTKDFHTYSILWNPRHIIFMVDGAPIRDFKNLESRGIAFPKNQPTRIYSSLWNAEDWATRGGLIKTDWTKAPFVASYRNFNADACIKASGRPSCTPAKSGWWNQELDSASHARMRWVQKNYMIYNYCNDVKRFPQGLPPECSIV
;
A
#
# COMPACT_ATOMS: atom_id res chain seq x y z
N MET A 1 -14.02 -16.63 -8.72
CA MET A 1 -14.73 -16.58 -10.02
C MET A 1 -13.87 -15.68 -10.87
N SER A 2 -12.87 -16.26 -11.53
CA SER A 2 -11.83 -15.53 -12.26
C SER A 2 -12.07 -15.77 -13.74
N LEU A 3 -12.60 -14.75 -14.41
CA LEU A 3 -12.84 -14.80 -15.84
C LEU A 3 -11.56 -14.42 -16.56
N LEU A 4 -11.10 -15.38 -17.36
CA LEU A 4 -10.01 -15.30 -18.32
C LEU A 4 -10.10 -14.02 -19.16
N SER A 5 -8.96 -13.35 -19.37
CA SER A 5 -8.80 -12.52 -20.57
C SER A 5 -9.02 -13.41 -21.82
N PRO A 6 -9.69 -12.92 -22.87
CA PRO A 6 -10.05 -13.73 -24.02
C PRO A 6 -8.79 -14.13 -24.81
N ASN A 7 -8.56 -15.43 -24.90
CA ASN A 7 -7.51 -16.02 -25.72
C ASN A 7 -8.05 -16.21 -27.15
N PRO A 8 -7.41 -15.68 -28.20
CA PRO A 8 -7.87 -15.87 -29.57
C PRO A 8 -7.20 -17.10 -30.20
N SER A 9 -7.96 -18.18 -30.42
CA SER A 9 -7.86 -19.08 -31.59
C SER A 9 -8.38 -20.48 -31.28
N THR A 10 -9.39 -20.89 -32.04
CA THR A 10 -9.94 -22.24 -32.15
C THR A 10 -9.14 -23.08 -33.15
N LEU A 11 -8.92 -24.38 -32.87
CA LEU A 11 -8.96 -25.57 -33.78
C LEU A 11 -8.60 -26.88 -32.99
N PRO A 12 -8.98 -28.09 -33.45
CA PRO A 12 -9.55 -29.18 -32.61
C PRO A 12 -8.58 -30.35 -32.23
N PRO A 13 -9.01 -31.37 -31.43
CA PRO A 13 -8.09 -32.20 -30.65
C PRO A 13 -7.70 -33.54 -31.31
N GLY A 14 -6.44 -33.94 -31.09
CA GLY A 14 -5.93 -35.30 -31.28
C GLY A 14 -5.79 -36.05 -29.95
N ARG A 15 -6.25 -37.30 -29.94
CA ARG A 15 -6.28 -38.26 -28.81
C ARG A 15 -4.89 -38.73 -28.37
N THR A 16 -4.75 -39.09 -27.08
CA THR A 16 -4.15 -40.34 -26.52
C THR A 16 -4.01 -40.19 -24.98
N THR A 17 -4.75 -40.94 -24.15
CA THR A 17 -4.44 -42.24 -23.48
C THR A 17 -3.21 -42.26 -22.56
N GLY A 18 -3.42 -42.65 -21.29
CA GLY A 18 -2.37 -43.11 -20.37
C GLY A 18 -2.69 -42.75 -18.91
N LEU A 19 -3.33 -43.65 -18.15
CA LEU A 19 -2.73 -44.70 -17.30
C LEU A 19 -2.46 -44.19 -15.87
N VAL A 20 -3.29 -44.67 -14.96
CA VAL A 20 -3.22 -44.47 -13.51
C VAL A 20 -2.29 -45.53 -12.92
N ILE A 21 -1.29 -45.12 -12.13
CA ILE A 21 -0.56 -46.01 -11.22
C ILE A 21 -0.57 -45.35 -9.83
N ALA A 22 -1.20 -46.06 -8.90
CA ALA A 22 -1.26 -45.75 -7.48
C ALA A 22 0.09 -46.05 -6.81
N TRP A 23 0.47 -45.24 -5.82
CA TRP A 23 1.48 -45.59 -4.84
C TRP A 23 0.93 -45.46 -3.42
N THR A 24 1.42 -46.40 -2.64
CA THR A 24 1.04 -46.84 -1.29
C THR A 24 1.46 -45.86 -0.20
N ALA A 25 0.71 -45.92 0.90
CA ALA A 25 0.93 -45.21 2.15
C ALA A 25 2.20 -45.72 2.87
N GLY A 26 2.94 -44.78 3.46
CA GLY A 26 4.07 -45.03 4.36
C GLY A 26 3.96 -44.14 5.59
N THR A 27 3.98 -44.80 6.74
CA THR A 27 3.61 -44.32 8.08
C THR A 27 4.68 -43.47 8.76
N MET A 28 4.19 -42.34 9.28
CA MET A 28 4.55 -41.58 10.48
C MET A 28 5.64 -42.16 11.44
N TRP A 29 6.68 -41.36 11.69
CA TRP A 29 7.51 -41.40 12.90
C TRP A 29 7.67 -39.98 13.45
N VAL A 30 7.37 -39.81 14.74
CA VAL A 30 7.46 -38.56 15.53
C VAL A 30 8.65 -38.67 16.47
N PRO A 31 9.42 -37.59 16.68
CA PRO A 31 10.13 -37.39 17.93
C PRO A 31 9.71 -36.09 18.64
N GLN A 32 9.48 -36.21 19.95
CA GLN A 32 9.29 -35.11 20.89
C GLN A 32 10.56 -34.25 21.07
N PRO A 33 10.44 -32.96 21.40
CA PRO A 33 11.51 -32.21 22.05
C PRO A 33 11.26 -31.97 23.55
N ARG A 34 12.33 -32.14 24.32
CA ARG A 34 12.45 -31.85 25.76
C ARG A 34 12.43 -30.34 26.04
N LYS A 35 11.83 -30.00 27.18
CA LYS A 35 11.82 -28.67 27.81
C LYS A 35 13.22 -28.22 28.22
N MET A 36 13.51 -26.93 28.08
CA MET A 36 14.51 -26.24 28.89
C MET A 36 14.00 -24.83 29.21
N SER A 37 13.96 -24.53 30.50
CA SER A 37 13.46 -23.29 31.10
C SER A 37 14.63 -22.33 31.31
N LEU A 38 14.44 -21.03 31.05
CA LEU A 38 15.29 -19.99 31.62
C LEU A 38 14.46 -18.75 32.02
N VAL A 39 14.53 -18.49 33.33
CA VAL A 39 14.28 -17.25 34.08
C VAL A 39 15.03 -16.10 33.41
N GLY A 40 14.57 -14.85 33.25
CA GLY A 40 13.62 -14.03 33.99
C GLY A 40 14.38 -12.84 34.58
N ILE A 41 14.35 -11.66 33.93
CA ILE A 41 14.67 -10.36 34.58
C ILE A 41 13.72 -9.31 33.99
N ALA A 42 12.88 -8.75 34.86
CA ALA A 42 11.95 -7.67 34.58
C ALA A 42 12.54 -6.34 35.04
N SER A 43 12.36 -5.29 34.25
CA SER A 43 12.59 -3.90 34.68
C SER A 43 11.28 -3.13 34.57
N TYR A 44 10.80 -2.68 35.72
CA TYR A 44 9.63 -1.84 35.91
C TYR A 44 9.95 -0.38 35.56
N LEU A 45 9.04 0.31 34.87
CA LEU A 45 8.97 1.77 34.90
C LEU A 45 7.52 2.19 35.16
N VAL A 46 7.39 2.93 36.25
CA VAL A 46 6.18 3.46 36.87
C VAL A 46 5.77 4.75 36.16
N THR A 47 4.48 4.90 35.85
CA THR A 47 3.84 6.18 35.47
C THR A 47 2.99 6.69 36.63
N PRO A 48 2.91 8.02 36.86
CA PRO A 48 1.83 8.63 37.63
C PRO A 48 0.80 9.36 36.74
N PRO A 49 -0.39 9.71 37.28
CA PRO A 49 -1.60 9.97 36.50
C PRO A 49 -2.02 11.44 36.40
N GLY A 50 -2.88 11.72 35.41
CA GLY A 50 -4.07 12.60 35.49
C GLY A 50 -3.91 14.11 35.55
N GLU A 51 -4.48 14.84 34.59
CA GLU A 51 -5.68 15.67 34.82
C GLU A 51 -6.18 16.34 33.52
N SER A 52 -7.51 16.34 33.40
CA SER A 52 -8.35 16.89 32.33
C SER A 52 -8.82 18.30 32.69
N HIS A 53 -9.00 19.22 31.74
CA HIS A 53 -10.12 20.18 31.78
C HIS A 53 -10.46 20.74 30.40
N SER A 54 -11.73 20.60 30.05
CA SER A 54 -12.48 21.27 29.00
C SER A 54 -12.85 22.71 29.42
N ILE A 55 -12.86 23.65 28.49
CA ILE A 55 -13.53 24.95 28.68
C ILE A 55 -14.44 25.23 27.49
N VAL A 56 -15.72 25.35 27.84
CA VAL A 56 -16.89 25.70 27.02
C VAL A 56 -16.95 27.22 26.85
N GLY A 57 -17.41 27.66 25.68
CA GLY A 57 -17.62 29.07 25.36
C GLY A 57 -18.80 29.72 26.09
N GLY A 58 -18.78 31.04 26.13
CA GLY A 58 -19.87 31.85 26.66
C GLY A 58 -19.64 33.33 26.39
N ALA A 59 -20.14 33.82 25.26
CA ALA A 59 -20.27 35.25 24.98
C ALA A 59 -21.61 35.73 25.53
N ALA A 60 -21.61 36.79 26.34
CA ALA A 60 -22.81 37.57 26.63
C ALA A 60 -22.43 39.05 26.76
N ARG A 61 -22.95 39.86 25.83
CA ARG A 61 -23.04 41.32 25.92
C ARG A 61 -24.15 41.69 26.90
N PHE A 62 -23.92 42.70 27.73
CA PHE A 62 -24.99 43.53 28.27
C PHE A 62 -24.59 45.02 28.23
N SER A 63 -25.60 45.85 27.99
CA SER A 63 -25.56 47.23 27.53
C SER A 63 -26.05 48.21 28.60
N GLY A 64 -25.23 49.23 28.93
CA GLY A 64 -25.58 50.56 29.48
C GLY A 64 -26.40 50.66 30.79
N PRO A 65 -26.67 51.86 31.36
CA PRO A 65 -26.32 53.21 30.90
C PRO A 65 -25.78 54.22 31.97
N ARG A 66 -25.23 55.33 31.45
CA ARG A 66 -25.21 56.76 31.93
C ARG A 66 -24.72 57.19 33.34
N SER A 67 -23.71 58.09 33.27
CA SER A 67 -23.21 59.23 34.10
C SER A 67 -24.18 59.90 35.10
N PRO A 68 -23.78 60.79 36.07
CA PRO A 68 -22.62 61.72 36.05
C PRO A 68 -21.93 62.09 37.40
N GLY A 69 -20.86 62.91 37.35
CA GLY A 69 -20.57 63.87 38.44
C GLY A 69 -19.11 64.07 38.91
N LEU A 70 -18.46 65.12 38.36
CA LEU A 70 -17.80 66.21 39.10
C LEU A 70 -16.66 65.95 40.13
N ARG A 71 -15.40 66.21 39.72
CA ARG A 71 -14.49 67.32 40.13
C ARG A 71 -13.01 66.89 40.12
N PRO A 72 -12.09 67.74 39.62
CA PRO A 72 -10.65 67.48 39.73
C PRO A 72 -10.06 68.15 40.99
N ARG A 73 -9.11 67.47 41.63
CA ARG A 73 -8.16 68.07 42.60
C ARG A 73 -6.75 67.51 42.36
N PRO A 74 -5.70 68.28 42.71
CA PRO A 74 -4.54 68.47 41.85
C PRO A 74 -3.38 67.51 42.12
N LEU A 75 -2.52 67.40 41.10
CA LEU A 75 -1.22 66.73 41.14
C LEU A 75 -0.37 67.22 42.31
N HIS A 76 0.05 66.28 43.16
CA HIS A 76 1.30 66.42 43.90
C HIS A 76 2.42 65.70 43.14
N HIS A 77 3.40 66.50 42.70
CA HIS A 77 4.71 66.04 42.27
C HIS A 77 5.37 65.27 43.43
N LEU A 78 5.44 63.94 43.33
CA LEU A 78 6.47 63.17 44.02
C LEU A 78 7.60 62.87 43.03
N LYS A 79 8.70 63.56 43.24
CA LYS A 79 10.00 63.34 42.59
C LYS A 79 10.55 62.02 43.13
N GLN A 80 10.23 60.88 42.51
CA GLN A 80 10.90 59.62 42.82
C GLN A 80 12.26 59.59 42.12
N GLN A 81 13.32 59.52 42.93
CA GLN A 81 14.69 59.29 42.50
C GLN A 81 14.76 57.98 41.69
N HIS A 82 15.16 58.07 40.42
CA HIS A 82 15.65 56.91 39.68
C HIS A 82 16.98 56.46 40.30
N HIS A 83 16.92 55.51 41.23
CA HIS A 83 18.06 54.62 41.45
C HIS A 83 18.19 53.73 40.22
N GLY A 84 19.20 54.00 39.40
CA GLY A 84 19.62 53.11 38.33
C GLY A 84 20.04 51.77 38.93
N ARG A 85 19.10 50.83 39.02
CA ARG A 85 19.43 49.43 39.25
C ARG A 85 20.07 48.90 37.99
N THR A 86 21.39 48.94 37.94
CA THR A 86 22.15 48.08 37.03
C THR A 86 21.71 46.63 37.29
N PRO A 87 21.23 45.89 36.28
CA PRO A 87 20.84 44.50 36.49
C PRO A 87 22.04 43.74 37.06
N LEU A 88 21.80 42.92 38.10
CA LEU A 88 22.81 42.06 38.68
C LEU A 88 23.49 41.26 37.56
N PRO A 89 24.84 41.19 37.51
CA PRO A 89 25.57 40.57 36.41
C PRO A 89 25.14 39.12 36.15
N THR A 90 24.68 38.42 37.18
CA THR A 90 24.09 37.07 37.08
C THR A 90 22.81 37.00 36.25
N LEU A 91 21.95 38.00 36.30
CA LEU A 91 20.69 38.03 35.53
C LEU A 91 20.96 38.28 34.04
N VAL A 92 21.95 39.13 33.74
CA VAL A 92 22.39 39.41 32.36
C VAL A 92 23.02 38.17 31.73
N ILE A 93 23.86 37.45 32.49
CA ILE A 93 24.48 36.18 32.06
C ILE A 93 23.40 35.12 31.81
N CYS A 94 22.42 35.00 32.70
CA CYS A 94 21.33 34.03 32.53
C CYS A 94 20.49 34.30 31.27
N PHE A 95 20.18 35.57 31.00
CA PHE A 95 19.39 35.96 29.83
C PHE A 95 20.17 35.73 28.51
N SER A 96 21.47 35.99 28.51
CA SER A 96 22.33 35.76 27.35
C SER A 96 22.59 34.27 27.08
N LEU A 97 22.73 33.45 28.13
CA LEU A 97 22.80 31.99 28.00
C LEU A 97 21.48 31.39 27.49
N LEU A 98 20.33 31.88 27.98
CA LEU A 98 19.02 31.43 27.52
C LEU A 98 18.81 31.79 26.03
N GLN A 99 19.15 33.02 25.64
CA GLN A 99 19.07 33.45 24.23
C GLN A 99 20.00 32.62 23.34
N SER A 100 21.22 32.34 23.79
CA SER A 100 22.16 31.45 23.10
C SER A 100 21.58 30.05 22.90
N LEU A 101 21.00 29.46 23.94
CA LEU A 101 20.38 28.13 23.87
C LEU A 101 19.19 28.09 22.90
N LEU A 102 18.33 29.11 22.94
CA LEU A 102 17.20 29.25 22.01
C LEU A 102 17.65 29.38 20.55
N THR A 103 18.68 30.20 20.27
CA THR A 103 19.22 30.33 18.92
C THR A 103 19.86 29.04 18.42
N PHE A 104 20.54 28.30 19.30
CA PHE A 104 21.16 27.01 18.98
C PHE A 104 20.11 25.93 18.66
N LEU A 105 19.02 25.88 19.44
CA LEU A 105 17.88 24.97 19.20
C LEU A 105 17.15 25.32 17.89
N LEU A 106 16.95 26.61 17.60
CA LEU A 106 16.35 27.06 16.35
C LEU A 106 17.23 26.72 15.14
N LEU A 107 18.55 26.93 15.22
CA LEU A 107 19.48 26.52 14.16
C LEU A 107 19.47 25.01 13.95
N HIS A 108 19.47 24.21 15.02
CA HIS A 108 19.42 22.74 14.92
C HIS A 108 18.12 22.24 14.29
N THR A 109 16.98 22.81 14.66
CA THR A 109 15.67 22.44 14.08
C THR A 109 15.55 22.86 12.61
N MET A 110 16.09 24.02 12.24
CA MET A 110 16.13 24.47 10.85
C MET A 110 17.11 23.62 10.02
N ALA A 111 18.29 23.30 10.55
CA ALA A 111 19.29 22.47 9.90
C ALA A 111 18.79 21.03 9.71
N THR A 112 18.12 20.44 10.71
CA THR A 112 17.51 19.10 10.58
C THR A 112 16.37 19.11 9.58
N ARG A 113 15.51 20.13 9.57
CA ARG A 113 14.46 20.26 8.53
C ARG A 113 15.05 20.43 7.13
N PHE A 114 16.08 21.25 6.99
CA PHE A 114 16.77 21.45 5.71
C PHE A 114 17.47 20.18 5.25
N PHE A 115 18.11 19.43 6.16
CA PHE A 115 18.73 18.15 5.87
C PHE A 115 17.69 17.10 5.49
N LEU A 116 16.55 17.03 6.17
CA LEU A 116 15.42 16.15 5.79
C LEU A 116 14.84 16.53 4.41
N LEU A 117 14.70 17.83 4.13
CA LEU A 117 14.22 18.32 2.82
C LEU A 117 15.25 18.04 1.71
N ALA A 118 16.54 18.22 1.98
CA ALA A 118 17.62 17.92 1.04
C ALA A 118 17.75 16.41 0.79
N CYS A 119 17.62 15.57 1.82
CA CYS A 119 17.57 14.11 1.66
C CYS A 119 16.36 13.66 0.83
N SER A 120 15.22 14.36 0.90
CA SER A 120 14.08 14.07 0.02
C SER A 120 14.29 14.47 -1.45
N LEU A 121 15.33 15.25 -1.78
CA LEU A 121 15.62 15.69 -3.16
C LEU A 121 16.65 14.81 -3.89
N VAL A 122 17.34 13.89 -3.21
CA VAL A 122 18.48 13.14 -3.80
C VAL A 122 18.11 11.75 -4.37
N ALA A 123 16.83 11.36 -4.34
CA ALA A 123 16.38 10.16 -5.04
C ALA A 123 15.74 10.50 -6.39
N ILE A 124 16.54 10.99 -7.35
CA ILE A 124 16.16 10.84 -8.77
C ILE A 124 16.42 9.38 -9.10
N ALA A 125 15.53 8.49 -8.64
CA ALA A 125 15.41 7.18 -9.25
C ALA A 125 15.10 7.45 -10.73
N SER A 126 15.96 6.96 -11.62
CA SER A 126 15.66 6.97 -13.05
C SER A 126 14.36 6.20 -13.25
N ALA A 127 13.23 6.92 -13.33
CA ALA A 127 11.94 6.33 -13.60
C ALA A 127 12.05 5.48 -14.88
N GLY A 128 11.46 4.28 -14.87
CA GLY A 128 11.36 3.42 -16.04
C GLY A 128 10.72 4.15 -17.21
N ASN A 129 11.05 3.70 -18.43
CA ASN A 129 10.46 4.24 -19.65
C ASN A 129 9.57 3.14 -20.24
N PHE A 130 8.26 3.42 -20.36
CA PHE A 130 7.29 2.41 -20.78
C PHE A 130 7.59 1.83 -22.17
N TYR A 131 8.24 2.56 -23.08
CA TYR A 131 8.63 2.01 -24.38
C TYR A 131 9.69 0.90 -24.26
N ARG A 132 10.53 0.96 -23.23
CA ARG A 132 11.53 -0.07 -22.95
C ARG A 132 10.94 -1.23 -22.16
N ASP A 133 10.03 -0.92 -21.24
CA ASP A 133 9.67 -1.86 -20.18
C ASP A 133 8.40 -2.68 -20.50
N PHE A 134 7.51 -2.19 -21.38
CA PHE A 134 6.20 -2.80 -21.66
C PHE A 134 5.83 -2.84 -23.15
N ASP A 135 4.97 -3.79 -23.50
CA ASP A 135 4.24 -3.87 -24.76
C ASP A 135 2.74 -3.65 -24.51
N ILE A 136 2.09 -2.86 -25.37
CA ILE A 136 0.62 -2.78 -25.40
C ILE A 136 0.10 -4.08 -26.01
N THR A 137 -0.73 -4.81 -25.26
CA THR A 137 -1.23 -6.13 -25.68
C THR A 137 -2.54 -6.04 -26.44
N TRP A 138 -3.43 -5.10 -26.06
CA TRP A 138 -4.70 -4.87 -26.72
C TRP A 138 -5.27 -3.48 -26.40
N GLY A 139 -6.28 -3.06 -27.17
CA GLY A 139 -7.05 -1.84 -26.90
C GLY A 139 -7.32 -0.96 -28.12
N ASP A 140 -6.68 -1.22 -29.27
CA ASP A 140 -6.92 -0.48 -30.52
C ASP A 140 -6.89 1.05 -30.33
N GLY A 141 -5.75 1.56 -29.87
CA GLY A 141 -5.56 2.97 -29.54
C GLY A 141 -6.04 3.42 -28.17
N ARG A 142 -6.69 2.55 -27.37
CA ARG A 142 -7.12 2.84 -25.98
C ARG A 142 -6.02 2.71 -24.94
N ALA A 143 -4.94 1.99 -25.25
CA ALA A 143 -3.69 2.07 -24.50
C ALA A 143 -2.75 3.04 -25.20
N LYS A 144 -2.19 4.00 -24.46
CA LYS A 144 -1.25 4.98 -25.02
C LYS A 144 -0.06 5.17 -24.08
N ILE A 145 1.13 5.11 -24.66
CA ILE A 145 2.35 5.59 -24.02
C ILE A 145 2.55 7.04 -24.46
N LEU A 146 2.61 7.94 -23.47
CA LEU A 146 2.61 9.39 -23.59
C LEU A 146 3.86 9.97 -22.92
N ASN A 147 4.07 11.27 -23.09
CA ASN A 147 5.14 12.03 -22.43
C ASN A 147 6.52 11.36 -22.60
N ASN A 148 6.88 10.99 -23.84
CA ASN A 148 8.14 10.34 -24.17
C ASN A 148 8.41 9.04 -23.36
N GLY A 149 7.38 8.30 -23.03
CA GLY A 149 7.51 7.04 -22.29
C GLY A 149 7.40 7.15 -20.78
N HIS A 150 7.08 8.33 -20.23
CA HIS A 150 6.96 8.55 -18.79
C HIS A 150 5.53 8.42 -18.25
N LEU A 151 4.53 8.29 -19.12
CA LEU A 151 3.13 8.10 -18.75
C LEU A 151 2.53 7.02 -19.64
N LEU A 152 1.79 6.09 -19.05
CA LEU A 152 0.94 5.15 -19.78
C LEU A 152 -0.50 5.38 -19.34
N ALA A 153 -1.43 5.49 -20.28
CA ALA A 153 -2.86 5.59 -20.02
C ALA A 153 -3.59 4.40 -20.65
N LEU A 154 -4.47 3.77 -19.86
CA LEU A 154 -5.43 2.78 -20.34
C LEU A 154 -6.81 3.41 -20.30
N SER A 155 -7.54 3.34 -21.42
CA SER A 155 -8.93 3.74 -21.49
C SER A 155 -9.88 2.57 -21.74
N LEU A 156 -11.12 2.73 -21.31
CA LEU A 156 -12.22 1.80 -21.51
C LEU A 156 -13.46 2.56 -21.98
N ASP A 157 -14.07 2.04 -23.03
CA ASP A 157 -15.37 2.45 -23.53
C ASP A 157 -16.22 1.22 -23.85
N LYS A 158 -17.43 1.43 -24.39
CA LYS A 158 -18.37 0.34 -24.65
C LYS A 158 -17.84 -0.67 -25.69
N ALA A 159 -16.91 -0.26 -26.56
CA ALA A 159 -16.37 -1.13 -27.59
C ALA A 159 -15.28 -2.05 -27.02
N SER A 160 -14.40 -1.51 -26.18
CA SER A 160 -13.27 -2.28 -25.65
C SER A 160 -12.62 -1.58 -24.45
N GLY A 161 -11.95 -2.37 -23.62
CA GLY A 161 -10.95 -1.88 -22.68
C GLY A 161 -9.56 -1.75 -23.32
N SER A 162 -8.52 -1.89 -22.50
CA SER A 162 -7.15 -1.97 -22.97
C SER A 162 -6.22 -2.59 -21.93
N GLY A 163 -5.02 -3.00 -22.37
CA GLY A 163 -4.02 -3.56 -21.47
C GLY A 163 -2.60 -3.59 -22.03
N PHE A 164 -1.66 -3.84 -21.14
CA PHE A 164 -0.24 -3.97 -21.44
C PHE A 164 0.40 -5.10 -20.63
N GLN A 165 1.57 -5.56 -21.07
CA GLN A 165 2.39 -6.54 -20.36
C GLN A 165 3.86 -6.13 -20.37
N SER A 166 4.64 -6.57 -19.38
CA SER A 166 6.09 -6.33 -19.36
C SER A 166 6.78 -7.11 -20.46
N LYS A 167 7.85 -6.55 -21.03
CA LYS A 167 8.70 -7.24 -22.02
C LYS A 167 9.52 -8.36 -21.42
N ASN A 168 9.88 -8.23 -20.14
CA ASN A 168 10.62 -9.22 -19.38
C ASN A 168 9.69 -10.09 -18.53
N GLU A 169 10.14 -11.31 -18.27
CA GLU A 169 9.63 -12.17 -17.20
C GLU A 169 10.49 -12.00 -15.95
N TYR A 170 9.86 -12.06 -14.79
CA TYR A 170 10.49 -11.89 -13.49
C TYR A 170 10.25 -13.12 -12.63
N LEU A 171 11.24 -13.48 -11.82
CA LEU A 171 11.08 -14.50 -10.78
C LEU A 171 11.67 -13.92 -9.49
N PHE A 172 10.78 -13.39 -8.65
CA PHE A 172 11.09 -12.52 -7.51
C PHE A 172 11.58 -11.11 -7.86
N GLY A 173 11.33 -10.18 -6.95
CA GLY A 173 11.75 -8.79 -7.02
C GLY A 173 10.91 -7.89 -6.13
N LYS A 174 11.34 -6.63 -6.04
CA LYS A 174 10.49 -5.52 -5.61
C LYS A 174 10.04 -4.73 -6.82
N ILE A 175 8.74 -4.69 -7.03
CA ILE A 175 8.11 -4.09 -8.21
C ILE A 175 7.18 -2.98 -7.73
N ASP A 176 7.44 -1.76 -8.18
CA ASP A 176 6.70 -0.56 -7.85
C ASP A 176 6.04 0.01 -9.12
N MET A 177 4.77 0.41 -8.99
CA MET A 177 4.06 1.17 -10.02
C MET A 177 3.28 2.30 -9.38
N GLN A 178 3.40 3.51 -9.93
CA GLN A 178 2.50 4.60 -9.56
C GLN A 178 1.25 4.56 -10.42
N ILE A 179 0.08 4.46 -9.79
CA ILE A 179 -1.22 4.34 -10.47
C ILE A 179 -2.14 5.46 -9.97
N LYS A 180 -2.84 6.10 -10.91
CA LYS A 180 -3.95 7.01 -10.64
C LYS A 180 -5.22 6.44 -11.31
N LEU A 181 -6.26 6.26 -10.51
CA LEU A 181 -7.48 5.54 -10.91
C LEU A 181 -8.48 6.44 -11.64
N VAL A 182 -9.49 5.81 -12.24
CA VAL A 182 -10.57 6.45 -12.98
C VAL A 182 -11.35 7.42 -12.06
N PRO A 183 -11.42 8.73 -12.39
CA PRO A 183 -12.18 9.68 -11.58
C PRO A 183 -13.68 9.61 -11.85
N GLY A 184 -14.47 10.19 -10.94
CA GLY A 184 -15.92 10.30 -11.12
C GLY A 184 -16.63 8.96 -10.92
N ASN A 185 -17.65 8.69 -11.75
CA ASN A 185 -18.38 7.43 -11.69
C ASN A 185 -17.58 6.38 -12.46
N SER A 186 -17.03 5.41 -11.75
CA SER A 186 -16.26 4.30 -12.30
C SER A 186 -16.91 2.95 -11.96
N ALA A 187 -18.17 2.95 -11.55
CA ALA A 187 -18.89 1.73 -11.20
C ALA A 187 -18.84 0.71 -12.35
N GLY A 188 -18.70 -0.56 -11.99
CA GLY A 188 -18.55 -1.69 -12.90
C GLY A 188 -17.17 -1.82 -13.55
N THR A 189 -16.27 -0.85 -13.42
CA THR A 189 -14.91 -0.95 -13.98
C THR A 189 -13.91 -1.60 -13.01
N VAL A 190 -12.93 -2.31 -13.56
CA VAL A 190 -11.78 -2.85 -12.82
C VAL A 190 -10.50 -2.39 -13.50
N THR A 191 -9.66 -1.70 -12.72
CA THR A 191 -8.26 -1.48 -13.08
C THR A 191 -7.44 -2.59 -12.41
N ALA A 192 -6.79 -3.46 -13.17
CA ALA A 192 -5.97 -4.54 -12.63
C ALA A 192 -4.47 -4.22 -12.82
N TYR A 193 -3.65 -4.57 -11.84
CA TYR A 193 -2.20 -4.57 -11.91
C TYR A 193 -1.69 -5.82 -11.21
N TYR A 194 -1.10 -6.74 -11.98
CA TYR A 194 -0.86 -8.09 -11.48
C TYR A 194 0.36 -8.74 -12.10
N LEU A 195 0.90 -9.75 -11.43
CA LEU A 195 1.91 -10.65 -11.97
C LEU A 195 1.26 -11.97 -12.27
N SER A 196 1.50 -12.55 -13.44
CA SER A 196 0.95 -13.88 -13.78
C SER A 196 1.94 -14.69 -14.62
N SER A 197 2.04 -15.99 -14.34
CA SER A 197 2.71 -16.94 -15.23
C SER A 197 1.72 -17.48 -16.27
N GLN A 198 2.24 -18.16 -17.29
CA GLN A 198 1.40 -18.68 -18.37
C GLN A 198 0.82 -20.06 -18.05
N GLY A 199 -0.37 -20.34 -18.59
CA GLY A 199 -0.98 -21.67 -18.58
C GLY A 199 -2.02 -21.93 -17.47
N PRO A 200 -2.63 -23.13 -17.47
CA PRO A 200 -3.76 -23.45 -16.58
C PRO A 200 -3.36 -23.58 -15.11
N THR A 201 -2.08 -23.84 -14.83
CA THR A 201 -1.53 -23.93 -13.48
C THR A 201 -0.72 -22.69 -13.11
N HIS A 202 -1.12 -21.52 -13.62
CA HIS A 202 -0.38 -20.28 -13.38
C HIS A 202 -0.29 -19.94 -11.90
N ASP A 203 0.78 -19.25 -11.54
CA ASP A 203 0.86 -18.50 -10.28
C ASP A 203 0.54 -17.04 -10.60
N GLU A 204 -0.20 -16.35 -9.73
CA GLU A 204 -0.64 -14.97 -9.96
C GLU A 204 -0.74 -14.17 -8.65
N ILE A 205 -0.44 -12.87 -8.73
CA ILE A 205 -0.37 -11.94 -7.59
C ILE A 205 -1.05 -10.63 -8.02
N ASP A 206 -2.18 -10.31 -7.38
CA ASP A 206 -3.10 -9.29 -7.92
C ASP A 206 -3.23 -8.06 -7.03
N PHE A 207 -3.23 -6.89 -7.68
CA PHE A 207 -4.01 -5.74 -7.26
C PHE A 207 -5.15 -5.51 -8.24
N GLU A 208 -6.38 -5.43 -7.74
CA GLU A 208 -7.55 -5.07 -8.54
C GLU A 208 -8.29 -3.91 -7.87
N PHE A 209 -8.46 -2.81 -8.60
CA PHE A 209 -9.17 -1.63 -8.12
C PHE A 209 -10.58 -1.63 -8.67
N LEU A 210 -11.54 -1.90 -7.79
CA LEU A 210 -12.95 -1.94 -8.15
C LEU A 210 -13.54 -0.54 -8.06
N GLY A 211 -13.98 -0.03 -9.20
CA GLY A 211 -14.61 1.28 -9.30
C GLY A 211 -15.95 1.37 -8.59
N ASN A 212 -16.43 2.61 -8.43
CA ASN A 212 -17.62 2.89 -7.65
C ASN A 212 -18.36 4.12 -8.19
N LEU A 213 -19.55 4.41 -7.63
CA LEU A 213 -20.27 5.64 -7.94
C LEU A 213 -19.46 6.86 -7.52
N SER A 214 -19.71 7.99 -8.18
CA SER A 214 -19.09 9.27 -7.82
C SER A 214 -19.30 9.58 -6.33
N GLY A 215 -18.21 9.82 -5.61
CA GLY A 215 -18.22 10.14 -4.17
C GLY A 215 -18.14 8.93 -3.25
N ASP A 216 -18.36 7.71 -3.75
CA ASP A 216 -18.17 6.49 -2.98
C ASP A 216 -16.72 5.97 -3.09
N PRO A 217 -16.18 5.35 -2.04
CA PRO A 217 -14.78 4.93 -2.04
C PRO A 217 -14.55 3.70 -2.92
N TYR A 218 -13.44 3.72 -3.66
CA TYR A 218 -12.87 2.56 -4.32
C TYR A 218 -12.68 1.38 -3.37
N THR A 219 -12.65 0.16 -3.91
CA THR A 219 -12.19 -1.02 -3.18
C THR A 219 -10.93 -1.55 -3.83
N LEU A 220 -9.87 -1.73 -3.04
CA LEU A 220 -8.65 -2.44 -3.46
C LEU A 220 -8.79 -3.92 -3.09
N HIS A 221 -8.79 -4.79 -4.08
CA HIS A 221 -8.68 -6.24 -3.95
C HIS A 221 -7.21 -6.66 -4.07
N THR A 222 -6.81 -7.63 -3.25
CA THR A 222 -5.59 -8.41 -3.46
C THR A 222 -5.93 -9.87 -3.53
N ASN A 223 -5.25 -10.63 -4.40
CA ASN A 223 -5.42 -12.07 -4.51
C ASN A 223 -4.08 -12.75 -4.79
N VAL A 224 -4.02 -14.05 -4.52
CA VAL A 224 -2.84 -14.88 -4.80
C VAL A 224 -3.31 -16.22 -5.35
N PHE A 225 -2.89 -16.53 -6.57
CA PHE A 225 -3.06 -17.85 -7.18
C PHE A 225 -1.78 -18.64 -7.08
N THR A 226 -1.95 -19.93 -6.78
CA THR A 226 -0.87 -20.91 -6.74
C THR A 226 -1.32 -22.12 -7.52
N ARG A 227 -0.60 -22.50 -8.58
CA ARG A 227 -0.94 -23.64 -9.45
C ARG A 227 -2.39 -23.58 -9.96
N GLY A 228 -2.82 -22.40 -10.41
CA GLY A 228 -4.17 -22.14 -10.93
C GLY A 228 -5.27 -22.03 -9.86
N LYS A 229 -4.93 -22.16 -8.57
CA LYS A 229 -5.89 -22.04 -7.47
C LYS A 229 -5.73 -20.71 -6.75
N GLY A 230 -6.71 -19.84 -6.88
CA GLY A 230 -6.86 -18.59 -6.12
C GLY A 230 -7.81 -18.75 -4.94
N ASN A 231 -8.83 -17.89 -4.88
CA ASN A 231 -9.79 -17.75 -3.76
C ASN A 231 -9.13 -17.26 -2.46
N ARG A 232 -8.19 -16.32 -2.56
CA ARG A 232 -7.46 -15.73 -1.43
C ARG A 232 -7.65 -14.22 -1.37
N GLU A 233 -8.86 -13.75 -1.63
CA GLU A 233 -9.16 -12.34 -1.74
C GLU A 233 -9.11 -11.65 -0.37
N MET A 234 -8.42 -10.52 -0.30
CA MET A 234 -8.54 -9.55 0.78
C MET A 234 -8.89 -8.20 0.17
N GLN A 235 -9.84 -7.49 0.77
CA GLN A 235 -10.34 -6.23 0.23
C GLN A 235 -10.16 -5.10 1.22
N PHE A 236 -9.83 -3.92 0.72
CA PHE A 236 -9.53 -2.74 1.51
C PHE A 236 -10.20 -1.49 0.93
N LYS A 237 -10.60 -0.57 1.81
CA LYS A 237 -10.72 0.85 1.45
C LYS A 237 -9.34 1.49 1.52
N LEU A 238 -9.16 2.61 0.82
CA LEU A 238 -7.92 3.39 0.87
C LEU A 238 -8.09 4.58 1.81
N TRP A 239 -7.01 5.01 2.46
CA TRP A 239 -6.98 6.17 3.36
C TRP A 239 -6.80 7.50 2.62
N PHE A 240 -7.00 7.50 1.30
CA PHE A 240 -6.93 8.63 0.39
C PHE A 240 -7.85 8.39 -0.80
N ASP A 241 -8.10 9.43 -1.61
CA ASP A 241 -8.82 9.31 -2.88
C ASP A 241 -7.82 8.95 -4.00
N PRO A 242 -7.82 7.69 -4.50
CA PRO A 242 -6.84 7.21 -5.48
C PRO A 242 -7.04 7.79 -6.89
N THR A 243 -8.06 8.64 -7.09
CA THR A 243 -8.35 9.30 -8.36
C THR A 243 -7.71 10.68 -8.47
N LYS A 244 -7.27 11.28 -7.34
CA LYS A 244 -6.77 12.66 -7.29
C LYS A 244 -5.28 12.76 -7.61
N ASP A 245 -4.49 11.82 -7.14
CA ASP A 245 -3.05 11.76 -7.42
C ASP A 245 -2.59 10.33 -7.67
N PHE A 246 -1.36 10.19 -8.12
CA PHE A 246 -0.69 8.91 -8.24
C PHE A 246 -0.21 8.42 -6.88
N HIS A 247 -0.52 7.16 -6.59
CA HIS A 247 -0.04 6.44 -5.42
C HIS A 247 0.82 5.25 -5.84
N THR A 248 1.81 4.90 -5.03
CA THR A 248 2.71 3.78 -5.32
C THR A 248 2.11 2.48 -4.80
N TYR A 249 1.89 1.54 -5.70
CA TYR A 249 1.47 0.18 -5.39
C TYR A 249 2.65 -0.75 -5.62
N SER A 250 3.04 -1.47 -4.58
CA SER A 250 4.26 -2.26 -4.59
C SER A 250 3.97 -3.72 -4.27
N ILE A 251 4.63 -4.61 -5.01
CA ILE A 251 4.71 -6.04 -4.74
C ILE A 251 6.17 -6.36 -4.43
N LEU A 252 6.45 -6.71 -3.17
CA LEU A 252 7.70 -7.33 -2.78
C LEU A 252 7.48 -8.84 -2.78
N TRP A 253 8.06 -9.52 -3.76
CA TRP A 253 7.95 -10.95 -3.95
C TRP A 253 9.34 -11.57 -3.84
N ASN A 254 9.55 -12.41 -2.85
CA ASN A 254 10.81 -13.11 -2.64
C ASN A 254 10.55 -14.58 -2.26
N PRO A 255 11.59 -15.42 -2.07
CA PRO A 255 11.38 -16.84 -1.75
C PRO A 255 10.60 -17.12 -0.47
N ARG A 256 10.43 -16.13 0.41
CA ARG A 256 9.84 -16.26 1.74
C ARG A 256 8.48 -15.56 1.86
N HIS A 257 8.26 -14.47 1.13
CA HIS A 257 7.10 -13.58 1.29
C HIS A 257 6.61 -13.00 -0.04
N ILE A 258 5.30 -12.77 -0.11
CA ILE A 258 4.67 -11.81 -1.03
C ILE A 258 4.04 -10.72 -0.16
N ILE A 259 4.60 -9.51 -0.19
CA ILE A 259 4.15 -8.37 0.59
C ILE A 259 3.56 -7.33 -0.36
N PHE A 260 2.29 -7.02 -0.14
CA PHE A 260 1.56 -5.97 -0.84
C PHE A 260 1.68 -4.68 -0.04
N MET A 261 2.05 -3.58 -0.70
CA MET A 261 2.16 -2.26 -0.08
C MET A 261 1.46 -1.18 -0.90
N VAL A 262 0.95 -0.19 -0.18
CA VAL A 262 0.40 1.06 -0.73
C VAL A 262 1.16 2.22 -0.09
N ASP A 263 1.84 3.03 -0.88
CA ASP A 263 2.74 4.12 -0.44
C ASP A 263 3.73 3.66 0.65
N GLY A 264 4.28 2.45 0.47
CA GLY A 264 5.21 1.81 1.41
C GLY A 264 4.58 1.29 2.70
N ALA A 265 3.27 1.44 2.91
CA ALA A 265 2.55 0.81 4.02
C ALA A 265 2.17 -0.63 3.63
N PRO A 266 2.66 -1.67 4.34
CA PRO A 266 2.24 -3.04 4.09
C PRO A 266 0.76 -3.23 4.43
N ILE A 267 0.01 -3.86 3.54
CA ILE A 267 -1.42 -4.16 3.74
C ILE A 267 -1.68 -5.66 3.89
N ARG A 268 -0.80 -6.49 3.32
CA ARG A 268 -0.88 -7.95 3.33
C ARG A 268 0.50 -8.57 3.19
N ASP A 269 0.74 -9.64 3.93
CA ASP A 269 1.92 -10.51 3.83
C ASP A 269 1.45 -11.96 3.63
N PHE A 270 1.73 -12.53 2.46
CA PHE A 270 1.47 -13.93 2.15
C PHE A 270 2.79 -14.70 2.24
N LYS A 271 2.93 -15.51 3.29
CA LYS A 271 4.16 -16.23 3.62
C LYS A 271 4.31 -17.51 2.81
N ASN A 272 5.54 -17.85 2.46
CA ASN A 272 5.86 -19.16 1.93
C ASN A 272 5.73 -20.21 3.05
N LEU A 273 4.73 -21.08 2.92
CA LEU A 273 4.41 -22.17 3.85
C LEU A 273 4.52 -23.54 3.18
N GLU A 274 5.39 -23.69 2.19
CA GLU A 274 5.59 -24.96 1.48
C GLU A 274 6.07 -26.09 2.39
N SER A 275 6.83 -25.78 3.46
CA SER A 275 7.21 -26.76 4.48
C SER A 275 6.00 -27.36 5.23
N ARG A 276 4.83 -26.71 5.12
CA ARG A 276 3.54 -27.15 5.65
C ARG A 276 2.56 -27.60 4.55
N GLY A 277 3.06 -27.85 3.34
CA GLY A 277 2.27 -28.37 2.21
C GLY A 277 1.43 -27.31 1.47
N ILE A 278 1.65 -26.02 1.73
CA ILE A 278 0.90 -24.93 1.10
C ILE A 278 1.75 -24.37 -0.03
N ALA A 279 1.24 -24.45 -1.27
CA ALA A 279 1.95 -23.98 -2.44
C ALA A 279 2.23 -22.47 -2.37
N PHE A 280 3.32 -22.03 -3.00
CA PHE A 280 3.74 -20.64 -3.08
C PHE A 280 4.30 -20.33 -4.47
N PRO A 281 4.07 -19.12 -5.03
CA PRO A 281 4.66 -18.70 -6.31
C PRO A 281 6.19 -18.60 -6.21
N LYS A 282 6.93 -19.66 -6.54
CA LYS A 282 8.41 -19.63 -6.48
C LYS A 282 9.15 -20.19 -7.70
N ASN A 283 8.45 -20.87 -8.60
CA ASN A 283 9.09 -21.63 -9.68
C ASN A 283 8.69 -21.16 -11.07
N GLN A 284 7.62 -20.38 -11.19
CA GLN A 284 7.10 -19.94 -12.48
C GLN A 284 7.44 -18.46 -12.67
N PRO A 285 8.30 -18.10 -13.65
CA PRO A 285 8.49 -16.72 -14.03
C PRO A 285 7.17 -16.09 -14.45
N THR A 286 6.94 -14.86 -14.02
CA THR A 286 5.71 -14.11 -14.28
C THR A 286 6.02 -12.87 -15.10
N ARG A 287 5.12 -12.48 -16.00
CA ARG A 287 5.11 -11.11 -16.52
C ARG A 287 4.25 -10.23 -15.62
N ILE A 288 4.51 -8.94 -15.69
CA ILE A 288 3.66 -7.91 -15.10
C ILE A 288 2.62 -7.56 -16.14
N TYR A 289 1.37 -7.45 -15.72
CA TYR A 289 0.23 -7.10 -16.54
C TYR A 289 -0.52 -5.93 -15.92
N SER A 290 -1.19 -5.19 -16.78
CA SER A 290 -2.25 -4.29 -16.33
C SER A 290 -3.32 -4.18 -17.39
N SER A 291 -4.55 -4.02 -16.93
CA SER A 291 -5.72 -3.88 -17.80
C SER A 291 -6.77 -2.96 -17.16
N LEU A 292 -7.58 -2.34 -18.01
CA LEU A 292 -8.79 -1.65 -17.61
C LEU A 292 -9.96 -2.27 -18.38
N TRP A 293 -10.93 -2.84 -17.66
CA TRP A 293 -12.01 -3.63 -18.25
C TRP A 293 -13.32 -3.51 -17.46
N ASN A 294 -14.43 -3.90 -18.11
CA ASN A 294 -15.76 -3.93 -17.52
C ASN A 294 -16.00 -5.26 -16.81
N ALA A 295 -16.32 -5.21 -15.52
CA ALA A 295 -16.60 -6.35 -14.67
C ALA A 295 -17.89 -6.13 -13.85
N GLU A 296 -18.89 -5.49 -14.47
CA GLU A 296 -20.15 -5.08 -13.86
C GLU A 296 -20.98 -6.19 -13.22
N ASP A 297 -20.65 -7.45 -13.48
CA ASP A 297 -21.31 -8.60 -12.83
C ASP A 297 -20.85 -8.83 -11.39
N TRP A 298 -19.76 -8.20 -10.95
CA TRP A 298 -19.27 -8.38 -9.58
C TRP A 298 -18.55 -7.18 -8.97
N ALA A 299 -17.95 -6.28 -9.78
CA ALA A 299 -17.03 -5.26 -9.28
C ALA A 299 -17.65 -4.31 -8.25
N THR A 300 -18.78 -3.68 -8.58
CA THR A 300 -19.37 -2.65 -7.71
C THR A 300 -20.56 -3.22 -6.94
N ARG A 301 -20.44 -3.24 -5.62
CA ARG A 301 -21.44 -3.79 -4.69
C ARG A 301 -21.87 -5.22 -5.05
N GLY A 302 -20.90 -6.08 -5.42
CA GLY A 302 -21.18 -7.46 -5.82
C GLY A 302 -21.97 -7.57 -7.12
N GLY A 303 -21.86 -6.57 -8.01
CA GLY A 303 -22.51 -6.56 -9.33
C GLY A 303 -23.88 -5.87 -9.38
N LEU A 304 -24.35 -5.31 -8.26
CA LEU A 304 -25.62 -4.59 -8.21
C LEU A 304 -25.60 -3.27 -8.99
N ILE A 305 -24.44 -2.62 -9.10
CA ILE A 305 -24.29 -1.37 -9.82
C ILE A 305 -23.51 -1.63 -11.12
N LYS A 306 -24.14 -1.31 -12.24
CA LYS A 306 -23.62 -1.55 -13.59
C LYS A 306 -22.82 -0.37 -14.14
N THR A 307 -22.06 -0.60 -15.20
CA THR A 307 -21.25 0.44 -15.83
C THR A 307 -22.15 1.44 -16.55
N ASP A 308 -22.07 2.72 -16.16
CA ASP A 308 -22.73 3.81 -16.89
C ASP A 308 -21.86 4.25 -18.06
N TRP A 309 -22.08 3.65 -19.23
CA TRP A 309 -21.32 3.93 -20.46
C TRP A 309 -21.45 5.38 -20.95
N THR A 310 -22.41 6.18 -20.46
CA THR A 310 -22.45 7.62 -20.77
C THR A 310 -21.30 8.41 -20.14
N LYS A 311 -20.57 7.79 -19.21
CA LYS A 311 -19.38 8.36 -18.55
C LYS A 311 -18.07 7.94 -19.20
N ALA A 312 -18.11 7.10 -20.24
CA ALA A 312 -16.93 6.73 -21.00
C ALA A 312 -16.35 7.96 -21.76
N PRO A 313 -15.03 8.00 -22.02
CA PRO A 313 -14.06 6.98 -21.67
C PRO A 313 -13.64 7.02 -20.20
N PHE A 314 -13.54 5.85 -19.58
CA PHE A 314 -12.90 5.67 -18.29
C PHE A 314 -11.40 5.58 -18.49
N VAL A 315 -10.59 6.29 -17.69
CA VAL A 315 -9.13 6.33 -17.90
C VAL A 315 -8.37 6.11 -16.60
N ALA A 316 -7.51 5.10 -16.58
CA ALA A 316 -6.52 4.86 -15.53
C ALA A 316 -5.12 5.21 -16.06
N SER A 317 -4.27 5.79 -15.21
CA SER A 317 -2.94 6.28 -15.60
C SER A 317 -1.84 5.65 -14.76
N TYR A 318 -0.68 5.42 -15.38
CA TYR A 318 0.47 4.73 -14.80
C TYR A 318 1.74 5.55 -15.05
N ARG A 319 2.62 5.62 -14.04
CA ARG A 319 3.94 6.25 -14.17
C ARG A 319 4.97 5.62 -13.25
N ASN A 320 6.23 6.04 -13.39
CA ASN A 320 7.32 5.70 -12.47
C ASN A 320 7.43 4.20 -12.18
N PHE A 321 7.30 3.37 -13.21
CA PHE A 321 7.57 1.95 -13.08
C PHE A 321 9.03 1.75 -12.63
N ASN A 322 9.21 0.90 -11.62
CA ASN A 322 10.52 0.50 -11.14
C ASN A 322 10.49 -0.96 -10.70
N ALA A 323 11.45 -1.75 -11.18
CA ALA A 323 11.59 -3.14 -10.79
C ALA A 323 13.06 -3.43 -10.46
N ASP A 324 13.34 -3.61 -9.18
CA ASP A 324 14.57 -4.28 -8.72
C ASP A 324 14.24 -5.76 -8.58
N ALA A 325 14.49 -6.52 -9.64
CA ALA A 325 13.95 -7.87 -9.78
C ALA A 325 14.89 -8.78 -10.56
N CYS A 326 14.76 -10.08 -10.37
CA CYS A 326 15.48 -11.05 -11.18
C CYS A 326 14.74 -11.26 -12.52
N ILE A 327 15.33 -10.75 -13.60
CA ILE A 327 14.83 -10.98 -14.96
C ILE A 327 15.22 -12.38 -15.43
N LYS A 328 14.21 -13.20 -15.75
CA LYS A 328 14.43 -14.53 -16.33
C LYS A 328 14.53 -14.39 -17.85
N ALA A 329 15.76 -14.40 -18.37
CA ALA A 329 16.03 -14.46 -19.80
C ALA A 329 16.36 -15.90 -20.23
N SER A 330 16.00 -16.27 -21.46
CA SER A 330 16.39 -17.53 -22.08
C SER A 330 17.91 -17.72 -21.98
N GLY A 331 18.34 -18.86 -21.42
CA GLY A 331 19.76 -19.21 -21.29
C GLY A 331 20.51 -18.63 -20.09
N ARG A 332 19.87 -17.85 -19.20
CA ARG A 332 20.49 -17.40 -17.94
C ARG A 332 20.23 -18.38 -16.78
N PRO A 333 21.18 -18.53 -15.84
CA PRO A 333 21.03 -19.41 -14.68
C PRO A 333 19.80 -19.03 -13.83
N SER A 334 19.46 -19.91 -12.87
CA SER A 334 18.41 -19.63 -11.89
C SER A 334 18.64 -18.28 -11.19
N CYS A 335 17.56 -17.64 -10.74
CA CYS A 335 17.67 -16.45 -9.92
C CYS A 335 18.46 -16.79 -8.66
N THR A 336 19.61 -16.16 -8.50
CA THR A 336 20.46 -16.30 -7.31
C THR A 336 20.09 -15.24 -6.29
N PRO A 337 20.44 -15.43 -5.00
CA PRO A 337 20.30 -14.40 -3.99
C PRO A 337 20.78 -13.05 -4.50
N ALA A 338 19.84 -12.11 -4.65
CA ALA A 338 20.16 -10.79 -5.14
C ALA A 338 21.05 -10.09 -4.09
N LYS A 339 22.03 -9.31 -4.55
CA LYS A 339 22.82 -8.44 -3.66
C LYS A 339 21.97 -7.31 -3.06
N SER A 340 20.82 -7.03 -3.67
CA SER A 340 19.85 -6.04 -3.20
C SER A 340 19.06 -6.56 -2.00
N GLY A 341 18.61 -5.64 -1.16
CA GLY A 341 17.98 -5.96 0.13
C GLY A 341 16.67 -6.74 0.04
N TRP A 342 15.99 -6.74 -1.12
CA TRP A 342 14.65 -7.32 -1.26
C TRP A 342 14.61 -8.85 -1.16
N TRP A 343 15.70 -9.55 -1.50
CA TRP A 343 15.70 -11.03 -1.63
C TRP A 343 15.36 -11.75 -0.32
N ASN A 344 15.79 -11.21 0.81
CA ASN A 344 15.50 -11.74 2.14
C ASN A 344 14.72 -10.73 2.99
N GLN A 345 14.08 -9.74 2.36
CA GLN A 345 13.34 -8.72 3.09
C GLN A 345 12.08 -9.33 3.71
N GLU A 346 11.86 -9.01 4.98
CA GLU A 346 10.69 -9.37 5.76
C GLU A 346 10.15 -8.12 6.46
N LEU A 347 8.93 -8.19 6.96
CA LEU A 347 8.39 -7.10 7.78
C LEU A 347 9.03 -7.15 9.16
N ASP A 348 9.60 -6.02 9.59
CA ASP A 348 9.99 -5.85 10.98
C ASP A 348 8.76 -5.66 11.90
N SER A 349 8.99 -5.60 13.22
CA SER A 349 7.90 -5.48 14.20
C SER A 349 7.05 -4.22 13.98
N ALA A 350 7.67 -3.10 13.58
CA ALA A 350 7.00 -1.84 13.31
C ALA A 350 6.11 -1.94 12.06
N SER A 351 6.62 -2.54 10.99
CA SER A 351 5.91 -2.75 9.74
C SER A 351 4.75 -3.73 9.91
N HIS A 352 4.93 -4.78 10.71
CA HIS A 352 3.83 -5.66 11.11
C HIS A 352 2.76 -4.92 11.93
N ALA A 353 3.14 -4.04 12.86
CA ALA A 353 2.18 -3.22 13.61
C ALA A 353 1.42 -2.28 12.68
N ARG A 354 2.10 -1.66 11.71
CA ARG A 354 1.48 -0.82 10.69
C ARG A 354 0.51 -1.60 9.81
N MET A 355 0.88 -2.79 9.36
CA MET A 355 -0.01 -3.67 8.60
C MET A 355 -1.27 -4.04 9.38
N ARG A 356 -1.12 -4.42 10.66
CA ARG A 356 -2.27 -4.70 11.54
C ARG A 356 -3.17 -3.47 11.71
N TRP A 357 -2.59 -2.28 11.84
CA TRP A 357 -3.37 -1.05 11.90
C TRP A 357 -4.14 -0.79 10.59
N VAL A 358 -3.51 -0.98 9.43
CA VAL A 358 -4.20 -0.86 8.14
C VAL A 358 -5.34 -1.89 8.05
N GLN A 359 -5.07 -3.15 8.36
CA GLN A 359 -6.07 -4.21 8.31
C GLN A 359 -7.23 -3.94 9.27
N LYS A 360 -6.96 -3.46 10.48
CA LYS A 360 -8.01 -3.13 11.46
C LYS A 360 -8.92 -1.99 11.00
N ASN A 361 -8.38 -0.97 10.34
CA ASN A 361 -9.13 0.25 10.03
C ASN A 361 -9.70 0.27 8.60
N TYR A 362 -9.11 -0.47 7.66
CA TYR A 362 -9.43 -0.34 6.24
C TYR A 362 -9.79 -1.64 5.53
N MET A 363 -9.49 -2.81 6.12
CA MET A 363 -9.89 -4.09 5.51
C MET A 363 -11.39 -4.31 5.67
N ILE A 364 -12.08 -4.61 4.57
CA ILE A 364 -13.52 -4.84 4.53
C ILE A 364 -13.89 -6.29 4.24
N TYR A 365 -12.94 -7.10 3.75
CA TYR A 365 -13.12 -8.52 3.52
C TYR A 365 -11.79 -9.26 3.66
N ASN A 366 -11.85 -10.47 4.22
CA ASN A 366 -10.73 -11.39 4.29
C ASN A 366 -11.25 -12.81 4.12
N TYR A 367 -10.78 -13.50 3.08
CA TYR A 367 -11.14 -14.89 2.81
C TYR A 367 -10.90 -15.83 4.00
N CYS A 368 -9.91 -15.55 4.85
CA CYS A 368 -9.63 -16.33 6.06
C CYS A 368 -10.71 -16.22 7.14
N ASN A 369 -11.66 -15.30 7.02
CA ASN A 369 -12.77 -15.15 7.94
C ASN A 369 -14.12 -15.56 7.31
N ASP A 370 -14.12 -15.99 6.05
CA ASP A 370 -15.33 -16.27 5.28
C ASP A 370 -15.74 -17.75 5.36
N VAL A 371 -16.28 -18.13 6.52
CA VAL A 371 -16.78 -19.49 6.76
C VAL A 371 -17.96 -19.86 5.86
N LYS A 372 -18.69 -18.87 5.30
CA LYS A 372 -19.78 -19.11 4.36
C LYS A 372 -19.25 -19.57 3.02
N ARG A 373 -18.17 -18.95 2.53
CA ARG A 373 -17.49 -19.37 1.30
C ARG A 373 -16.71 -20.68 1.46
N PHE A 374 -16.21 -20.95 2.66
CA PHE A 374 -15.46 -22.17 2.98
C PHE A 374 -16.16 -23.05 4.02
N PRO A 375 -17.34 -23.63 3.70
CA PRO A 375 -18.12 -24.42 4.65
C PRO A 375 -17.43 -25.74 5.05
N GLN A 376 -16.44 -26.20 4.27
CA GLN A 376 -15.65 -27.40 4.54
C GLN A 376 -14.35 -27.11 5.32
N GLY A 377 -14.20 -25.89 5.85
CA GLY A 377 -13.02 -25.45 6.57
C GLY A 377 -12.22 -24.42 5.80
N LEU A 378 -11.66 -23.46 6.54
CA LEU A 378 -10.84 -22.37 6.00
C LEU A 378 -9.55 -22.90 5.36
N PRO A 379 -8.98 -22.19 4.37
CA PRO A 379 -7.69 -22.56 3.79
C PRO A 379 -6.61 -22.75 4.87
N PRO A 380 -5.74 -23.79 4.78
CA PRO A 380 -4.78 -24.12 5.83
C PRO A 380 -3.88 -22.97 6.24
N GLU A 381 -3.49 -22.12 5.30
CA GLU A 381 -2.67 -20.93 5.52
C GLU A 381 -3.26 -19.98 6.55
N CYS A 382 -4.59 -19.90 6.66
CA CYS A 382 -5.30 -18.99 7.55
C CYS A 382 -5.12 -19.33 9.04
N SER A 383 -4.83 -20.59 9.37
CA SER A 383 -4.61 -21.06 10.75
C SER A 383 -3.19 -20.83 11.26
N ILE A 384 -2.30 -20.31 10.41
CA ILE A 384 -0.86 -20.25 10.61
C ILE A 384 -0.36 -18.80 10.78
N VAL A 385 -1.22 -17.83 10.44
CA VAL A 385 -0.88 -16.40 10.33
C VAL A 385 -0.85 -15.70 11.68
#